data_AF-A0A2A2GEL8-F1
#
_entry.id   AF-A0A2A2GEL8-F1
#
_cell.length_a   1.000
_cell.length_b   1.000
_cell.length_c   1.000
_cell.angle_alpha   90.00
_cell.angle_beta   90.00
_cell.angle_gamma   90.00
#
_symmetry.space_group_name_H-M   'P 1'
#
loop_
_entity.id
_entity.type
_entity.pdbx_description
1 polymer ?
#
loop_
_entity_poly.entity_id
_entity_poly.type
_entity_poly.pdbx_seq_one_letter_code
_entity_poly.pdbx_strand_id
1 'polypeptide(L)' 'MNTAQSFRKYYQTDRYKGFYKVKERFGQFSRTTVLIFSNGKKNIYASGMYTEEAMFKAFKAIDRYYAEKKRSDNELVEA' A
#
# COMPACT_ATOMS: atom_id res chain seq x y z
N MET A 1 8.45 -3.72 9.48
CA MET A 1 8.09 -4.39 8.22
C MET A 1 9.36 -4.98 7.62
N ASN A 2 9.40 -6.28 7.30
CA ASN A 2 10.49 -6.84 6.50
C ASN A 2 10.19 -6.59 5.02
N THR A 3 10.95 -5.68 4.41
CA THR A 3 10.72 -5.18 3.05
C THR A 3 10.82 -6.29 2.02
N ALA A 4 11.89 -7.09 2.04
CA ALA A 4 12.11 -8.18 1.08
C ALA A 4 10.99 -9.22 1.08
N GLN A 5 10.50 -9.60 2.26
CA GLN A 5 9.38 -10.54 2.38
C GLN A 5 8.07 -9.94 1.85
N SER A 6 7.85 -8.64 2.05
CA SER A 6 6.64 -7.94 1.60
C SER A 6 6.58 -7.86 0.08
N PHE A 7 7.69 -7.49 -0.55
CA PHE A 7 7.81 -7.49 -2.01
C PHE A 7 7.67 -8.90 -2.58
N ARG A 8 8.30 -9.92 -1.98
CA ARG A 8 8.18 -11.31 -2.43
C ARG A 8 6.73 -11.78 -2.44
N LYS A 9 5.98 -11.54 -1.36
CA LYS A 9 4.56 -11.92 -1.28
C LYS A 9 3.73 -11.21 -2.34
N TYR A 10 3.99 -9.92 -2.54
CA TYR A 10 3.30 -9.15 -3.58
C TYR A 10 3.61 -9.72 -4.97
N TYR A 11 4.88 -9.92 -5.34
CA TYR A 11 5.22 -10.44 -6.67
C TYR A 11 4.74 -11.87 -6.93
N GLN A 12 4.53 -12.67 -5.87
CA GLN A 12 3.95 -14.01 -6.01
C GLN A 12 2.43 -14.00 -6.23
N THR A 13 1.71 -12.98 -5.76
CA THR A 13 0.24 -12.98 -5.69
C THR A 13 -0.42 -11.78 -6.37
N ASP A 14 0.38 -10.84 -6.86
CA ASP A 14 0.02 -9.47 -7.26
C ASP A 14 -0.82 -8.72 -6.19
N ARG A 15 -0.71 -9.15 -4.92
CA ARG A 15 -1.52 -8.66 -3.82
C ARG A 15 -0.70 -8.47 -2.56
N TYR A 16 -0.96 -7.37 -1.86
CA TYR A 16 -0.39 -7.10 -0.54
C TYR A 16 -1.50 -6.87 0.46
N LYS A 17 -1.69 -7.82 1.39
CA LYS A 17 -2.77 -7.78 2.40
C LYS A 17 -4.16 -7.51 1.81
N GLY A 18 -4.45 -8.11 0.64
CA GLY A 18 -5.71 -7.93 -0.07
C GLY A 18 -5.80 -6.67 -0.94
N PHE A 19 -4.80 -5.79 -0.92
CA PHE A 19 -4.69 -4.69 -1.87
C PHE A 19 -3.98 -5.15 -3.15
N TYR A 20 -4.54 -4.82 -4.31
CA TYR A 20 -3.95 -5.04 -5.63
C TYR A 20 -3.62 -3.70 -6.29
N LYS A 21 -2.64 -3.71 -7.20
CA LYS A 21 -2.27 -2.50 -7.96
C LYS A 21 -3.36 -2.21 -8.99
N VAL A 22 -3.97 -1.03 -8.89
CA VAL A 22 -5.01 -0.56 -9.83
C VAL A 22 -4.38 0.24 -10.96
N LYS A 23 -3.42 1.10 -10.62
CA LYS A 23 -2.84 2.02 -11.58
C LYS A 23 -1.41 2.37 -11.24
N GLU A 24 -0.63 2.53 -12.30
CA GLU A 24 0.72 3.07 -12.27
C GLU A 24 0.78 4.22 -13.28
N ARG A 25 1.33 5.36 -12.86
CA ARG A 25 1.57 6.51 -13.72
C ARG A 25 2.97 7.03 -13.49
N PHE A 26 3.74 7.12 -14.57
CA PHE A 26 5.02 7.79 -14.56
C PHE A 26 4.84 9.24 -15.03
N GLY A 27 5.20 10.19 -14.17
CA GLY A 27 5.24 11.60 -14.54
C GLY A 27 6.55 11.91 -15.25
N GLN A 28 6.53 12.08 -16.57
CA GLN A 28 7.74 12.34 -17.35
C GLN A 28 8.46 13.62 -16.92
N PHE A 29 7.71 14.66 -16.53
CA PHE A 29 8.25 15.94 -16.06
C PHE A 29 8.78 15.90 -14.63
N SER A 30 8.05 15.23 -13.73
CA SER A 30 8.44 15.13 -12.31
C SER A 30 9.37 13.95 -12.01
N ARG A 31 9.66 13.10 -13.00
CA ARG A 31 10.38 11.82 -12.86
C ARG A 31 9.88 10.99 -11.67
N THR A 32 8.58 11.08 -11.40
CA THR A 32 7.95 10.46 -10.23
C THR A 32 6.99 9.38 -10.70
N THR A 33 7.08 8.21 -10.08
CA THR A 33 6.08 7.15 -10.23
C THR A 33 5.00 7.33 -9.18
N VAL A 34 3.75 7.38 -9.61
CA VAL A 34 2.56 7.36 -8.76
C VAL A 34 1.89 6.00 -8.90
N LEU A 35 1.62 5.36 -7.77
CA LEU A 35 0.95 4.08 -7.66
C LEU A 35 -0.36 4.21 -6.90
N ILE A 36 -1.36 3.47 -7.37
CA ILE A 36 -2.67 3.35 -6.71
C ILE A 36 -2.91 1.89 -6.41
N PHE A 37 -3.10 1.58 -5.12
CA PHE A 37 -3.50 0.27 -4.63
C PHE A 37 -4.93 0.33 -4.11
N SER A 38 -5.71 -0.73 -4.35
CA SER A 38 -7.08 -0.83 -3.84
C SER A 38 -7.37 -2.22 -3.32
N ASN A 39 -8.22 -2.31 -2.31
CA ASN A 39 -8.82 -3.55 -1.83
C ASN A 39 -10.33 -3.62 -2.13
N GLY A 40 -10.83 -2.77 -3.04
CA GLY A 40 -12.25 -2.64 -3.37
C GLY A 40 -13.06 -1.76 -2.41
N LYS A 41 -12.52 -1.42 -1.22
CA LYS A 41 -13.17 -0.52 -0.24
C LYS A 41 -12.40 0.77 -0.02
N LYS A 42 -11.07 0.70 -0.05
CA LYS A 42 -10.16 1.82 0.18
C LYS A 42 -9.10 1.87 -0.90
N ASN A 43 -8.81 3.08 -1.35
CA ASN A 43 -7.69 3.36 -2.24
C ASN A 43 -6.54 3.96 -1.44
N ILE A 44 -5.33 3.48 -1.70
CA ILE A 44 -4.07 3.97 -1.15
C ILE A 44 -3.25 4.53 -2.31
N TYR A 45 -2.83 5.78 -2.16
CA TYR A 45 -2.05 6.50 -3.15
C TYR A 45 -0.64 6.65 -2.60
N ALA A 46 0.36 6.34 -3.42
CA ALA A 46 1.75 6.51 -3.05
C ALA A 46 2.56 7.00 -4.25
N SER A 47 3.62 7.74 -3.97
CA SER A 47 4.54 8.23 -5.01
C SER A 47 5.99 8.12 -4.56
N GLY A 48 6.87 7.93 -5.52
CA GLY A 48 8.32 7.80 -5.32
C GLY A 48 9.07 8.12 -6.61
N MET A 49 10.37 8.36 -6.50
CA MET A 49 11.23 8.58 -7.66
C MET A 49 11.28 7.32 -8.55
N TYR A 50 11.15 6.14 -7.93
CA TYR A 50 11.08 4.85 -8.60
C TYR A 50 9.87 4.04 -8.11
N THR A 51 9.45 3.05 -8.91
CA THR A 51 8.29 2.20 -8.62
C THR A 51 8.42 1.48 -7.27
N GLU A 52 9.61 0.96 -6.93
CA GLU A 52 9.84 0.25 -5.67
C GLU A 52 9.68 1.17 -4.45
N GLU A 53 10.15 2.42 -4.55
CA GLU A 53 9.97 3.40 -3.48
C GLU A 53 8.48 3.73 -3.27
N ALA A 54 7.74 3.93 -4.37
CA ALA A 54 6.30 4.15 -4.32
C ALA A 54 5.57 2.93 -3.73
N MET A 55 5.98 1.70 -4.08
CA MET A 55 5.43 0.46 -3.52
C MET A 55 5.72 0.33 -2.03
N PHE A 56 6.94 0.63 -1.59
CA PHE A 56 7.30 0.60 -0.18
C PHE A 56 6.43 1.56 0.64
N LYS A 57 6.23 2.79 0.14
CA LYS A 57 5.33 3.77 0.76
C LYS A 57 3.88 3.29 0.77
N ALA A 58 3.41 2.66 -0.31
CA ALA A 58 2.07 2.07 -0.38
C ALA A 58 1.89 0.97 0.66
N PHE A 59 2.84 0.04 0.79
CA PHE A 59 2.80 -1.04 1.78
C PHE A 59 2.77 -0.50 3.20
N LYS A 60 3.59 0.51 3.50
CA LYS A 60 3.59 1.18 4.81
C LYS A 60 2.23 1.84 5.11
N ALA A 61 1.61 2.47 4.11
CA ALA A 61 0.28 3.07 4.25
C ALA A 61 -0.81 2.00 4.46
N ILE A 62 -0.71 0.86 3.78
CA ILE A 62 -1.61 -0.29 3.99
C ILE A 62 -1.45 -0.87 5.40
N ASP A 63 -0.20 -1.02 5.87
CA ASP A 63 0.09 -1.48 7.23
C ASP A 63 -0.52 -0.55 8.27
N ARG A 64 -0.37 0.76 8.06
CA ARG A 64 -0.97 1.79 8.92
C ARG A 64 -2.50 1.71 8.92
N TYR A 65 -3.11 1.58 7.75
CA TYR A 65 -4.56 1.45 7.61
C TYR A 65 -5.11 0.27 8.44
N TYR A 66 -4.46 -0.90 8.39
CA TYR A 66 -4.88 -2.04 9.20
C TYR A 66 -4.58 -1.89 10.70
N ALA A 67 -3.49 -1.22 11.06
CA ALA A 67 -3.19 -0.92 12.46
C ALA A 67 -4.22 0.03 13.07
N GLU A 68 -4.59 1.09 12.36
CA GLU A 68 -5.63 2.05 12.76
C GLU A 68 -7.00 1.37 12.83
N LYS A 69 -7.35 0.56 11.82
CA LYS A 69 -8.61 -0.20 11.85
C LYS A 69 -8.72 -1.12 13.07
N LYS A 70 -7.65 -1.87 13.38
CA LYS A 70 -7.62 -2.75 14.56
C LYS A 70 -7.79 -1.96 15.86
N ARG A 71 -7.21 -0.75 15.94
CA ARG A 71 -7.37 0.13 17.11
C ARG A 71 -8.82 0.57 17.29
N SER A 72 -9.45 1.06 16.22
CA SER A 72 -10.86 1.48 16.25
C SER A 72 -11.80 0.33 16.60
N ASP A 73 -11.54 -0.87 16.07
CA ASP A 73 -12.34 -2.06 16.39
C ASP A 73 -12.20 -2.44 17.89
N ASN A 74 -11.02 -2.26 18.50
CA ASN A 74 -10.81 -2.50 19.94
C ASN A 74 -11.50 -1.46 20.83
N GLU A 75 -11.46 -0.18 20.46
CA GLU A 75 -12.10 0.91 21.21
C GLU A 75 -13.64 0.79 21.23
N LEU A 76 -14.24 0.11 20.24
CA LEU A 76 -15.69 -0.17 20.19
C LEU A 76 -16.12 -1.41 20.99
N VAL A 77 -15.19 -2.26 21.39
CA VAL A 77 -15.48 -3.49 22.17
C VAL A 77 -15.35 -3.24 23.67
N GLU A 78 -14.61 -2.20 24.07
CA GLU A 78 -14.39 -1.81 25.47
C GLU A 78 -15.28 -0.65 25.95
N ALA A 79 -16.15 -0.10 25.09
CA ALA A 79 -17.12 0.96 25.39
C ALA A 79 -18.55 0.40 25.52
#